data_AF-A0A6J8BF79-F1
#
_entry.id   AF-A0A6J8BF79-F1
#
_cell.length_a   1.000
_cell.length_b   1.000
_cell.length_c   1.000
_cell.angle_alpha   90.00
_cell.angle_beta   90.00
_cell.angle_gamma   90.00
#
_symmetry.space_group_name_H-M   'P 1'
#
loop_
_entity.id
_entity.type
_entity.pdbx_description
1 polymer ?
#
loop_
_entity_poly.entity_id
_entity_poly.type
_entity_poly.pdbx_seq_one_letter_code
_entity_poly.pdbx_strand_id
1 'polypeptide(L)'
;MAKSGFYGLADSSLKWYEKVKKTLSEYGGTESKVDPAVFYWHDSNGLTGVLAVHVDDFLWAGTNLFETEVISKIREEFSVGKEASESFKYLGLGLSHADDNIKLSQTDYVEVLNTVSIDRKRAKDSQLSSVEQTVLRSKVGQLLWLAKQTRPDIAFDIAMIASKLKTSTIEDLKRVNKLLRKVRNDPVSLHFKGEHVELLLYTNASFGNLSDGGSQGGFVIMVLGENGKINPVTWQSKKIRRVVRSTLASETLALADGIDCATSLATLYNEQIFNKCTSEGGIPVRCVIDNKDLFEAVHSKKNVSEKTMRLEISCIKEMIQKES
;
A
#
# COMPACT_ATOMS: atom_id res chain seq x y z
N MET A 1 4.68 -4.75 26.55
CA MET A 1 5.74 -3.90 27.15
C MET A 1 6.78 -4.76 27.86
N ALA A 2 8.08 -4.44 27.77
CA ALA A 2 9.10 -5.17 28.55
C ALA A 2 8.86 -4.99 30.06
N LYS A 3 9.07 -6.04 30.87
CA LYS A 3 8.82 -6.02 32.32
C LYS A 3 9.74 -5.07 33.11
N SER A 4 10.82 -4.56 32.51
CA SER A 4 11.71 -3.54 33.07
C SER A 4 11.55 -2.20 32.34
N GLY A 5 11.42 -1.13 33.13
CA GLY A 5 10.96 0.18 32.71
C GLY A 5 11.90 0.92 31.76
N PHE A 6 11.34 1.36 30.63
CA PHE A 6 11.97 2.27 29.67
C PHE A 6 11.15 3.55 29.50
N TYR A 7 10.41 4.03 30.50
CA TYR A 7 9.62 5.26 30.32
C TYR A 7 10.44 6.52 30.68
N GLY A 8 10.45 7.50 29.76
CA GLY A 8 10.91 8.87 30.03
C GLY A 8 12.25 9.28 29.38
N LEU A 9 12.94 8.37 28.67
CA LEU A 9 14.15 8.70 27.92
C LEU A 9 13.83 9.00 26.45
N ALA A 10 14.62 9.86 25.79
CA ALA A 10 14.48 10.12 24.35
C ALA A 10 14.64 8.83 23.50
N ASP A 11 15.48 7.90 23.95
CA ASP A 11 15.79 6.65 23.24
C ASP A 11 14.95 5.44 23.70
N SER A 12 13.89 5.68 24.46
CA SER A 12 13.06 4.62 25.05
C SER A 12 12.50 3.67 23.99
N SER A 13 11.98 4.22 22.89
CA SER A 13 11.39 3.44 21.80
C SER A 13 12.43 2.60 21.06
N LEU A 14 13.64 3.13 20.88
CA LEU A 14 14.73 2.41 20.23
C LEU A 14 15.19 1.24 21.11
N LYS A 15 15.45 1.48 22.40
CA LYS A 15 15.85 0.42 23.34
C LYS A 15 14.78 -0.66 23.48
N TRP A 16 13.51 -0.26 23.47
CA TRP A 16 12.40 -1.20 23.45
C TRP A 16 12.45 -2.09 22.20
N TYR A 17 12.62 -1.49 21.02
CA TYR A 17 12.70 -2.23 19.77
C TYR A 17 13.93 -3.14 19.70
N GLU A 18 15.10 -2.68 20.17
CA GLU A 18 16.32 -3.49 20.26
C GLU A 18 16.12 -4.71 21.16
N LYS A 19 15.40 -4.55 22.28
CA LYS A 19 15.05 -5.68 23.17
C LYS A 19 14.11 -6.66 22.45
N VAL A 20 13.09 -6.17 21.75
CA VAL A 20 12.19 -7.01 20.95
C VAL A 20 12.98 -7.79 19.90
N LYS A 21 13.75 -7.10 19.07
CA LYS A 21 14.60 -7.70 18.04
C LYS A 21 15.49 -8.81 18.62
N LYS A 22 16.19 -8.51 19.72
CA LYS A 22 17.04 -9.49 20.40
C LYS A 22 16.25 -10.73 20.84
N THR A 23 15.11 -10.53 21.49
CA THR A 23 14.25 -11.64 21.96
C THR A 23 13.72 -12.48 20.80
N LEU A 24 13.24 -11.86 19.72
CA LEU A 24 12.73 -12.58 18.56
C LEU A 24 13.83 -13.43 17.90
N SER A 25 15.04 -12.87 17.77
CA SER A 25 16.20 -13.61 17.26
C SER A 25 16.64 -14.76 18.18
N GLU A 26 16.63 -14.58 19.50
CA GLU A 26 16.92 -15.63 20.48
C GLU A 26 15.93 -16.81 20.37
N TYR A 27 14.69 -16.54 19.96
CA TYR A 27 13.67 -17.55 19.72
C TYR A 27 13.57 -18.00 18.26
N GLY A 28 14.63 -17.84 17.48
CA GLY A 28 14.77 -18.40 16.12
C GLY A 28 14.24 -17.52 14.99
N GLY A 29 13.84 -16.28 15.27
CA GLY A 29 13.32 -15.35 14.29
C GLY A 29 14.43 -14.74 13.43
N THR A 30 14.27 -14.81 12.12
CA THR A 30 15.14 -14.11 11.16
C THR A 30 14.52 -12.76 10.81
N GLU A 31 15.23 -11.67 11.10
CA GLU A 31 14.81 -10.32 10.72
C GLU A 31 14.80 -10.17 9.19
N SER A 32 13.74 -9.58 8.65
CA SER A 32 13.64 -9.24 7.24
C SER A 32 14.65 -8.14 6.88
N LYS A 33 15.35 -8.32 5.77
CA LYS A 33 16.23 -7.33 5.16
C LYS A 33 15.46 -6.26 4.40
N VAL A 34 14.23 -6.55 4.00
CA VAL A 34 13.36 -5.61 3.28
C VAL A 34 12.58 -4.71 4.25
N ASP A 35 12.01 -5.29 5.31
CA ASP A 35 11.32 -4.55 6.36
C ASP A 35 11.80 -5.03 7.74
N PRO A 36 12.74 -4.32 8.40
CA PRO A 36 13.32 -4.73 9.67
C PRO A 36 12.29 -5.00 10.78
N ALA A 37 11.08 -4.45 10.68
CA ALA A 37 10.01 -4.69 11.64
C ALA A 37 9.34 -6.07 11.51
N VAL A 38 9.69 -6.85 10.49
CA VAL A 38 9.12 -8.18 10.20
C VAL A 38 10.15 -9.27 10.46
N PHE A 39 9.72 -10.34 11.11
CA PHE A 39 10.52 -11.51 11.44
C PHE A 39 9.87 -12.78 10.90
N TYR A 40 10.70 -13.70 10.41
CA TYR A 40 10.27 -14.98 9.84
C TYR A 40 10.84 -16.16 10.61
N TRP A 41 10.06 -17.23 10.70
CA TRP A 41 10.46 -18.54 11.21
C TRP A 41 10.25 -19.58 10.13
N HIS A 42 11.25 -20.43 9.94
CA HIS A 42 11.24 -21.51 8.94
C HIS A 42 11.63 -22.84 9.58
N ASP A 43 11.08 -23.93 9.06
CA ASP A 43 11.49 -25.30 9.35
C ASP A 43 11.89 -26.04 8.05
N SER A 44 12.04 -27.37 8.11
CA SER A 44 12.33 -28.17 6.93
C SER A 44 11.23 -28.20 5.87
N ASN A 45 10.00 -27.80 6.22
CA ASN A 45 8.83 -27.75 5.35
C ASN A 45 8.54 -26.33 4.82
N GLY A 46 9.28 -25.32 5.28
CA GLY A 46 9.18 -23.94 4.80
C GLY A 46 8.80 -22.95 5.89
N LEU A 47 8.03 -21.91 5.54
CA LEU A 47 7.63 -20.86 6.47
C LEU A 47 6.66 -21.40 7.53
N THR A 48 6.99 -21.23 8.80
CA THR A 48 6.16 -21.66 9.94
C THR A 48 5.55 -20.52 10.72
N GLY A 49 6.12 -19.31 10.65
CA GLY A 49 5.60 -18.15 11.36
C GLY A 49 6.13 -16.83 10.83
N VAL A 50 5.32 -15.79 10.97
CA VAL A 50 5.62 -14.40 10.67
C VAL A 50 5.17 -13.54 11.82
N LEU A 51 5.99 -12.58 12.21
CA LEU A 51 5.64 -11.58 13.22
C LEU A 51 6.09 -10.20 12.75
N ALA A 52 5.15 -9.26 12.69
CA ALA A 52 5.38 -7.85 12.43
C ALA A 52 5.24 -7.04 13.73
N VAL A 53 6.15 -6.09 13.91
CA VAL A 53 6.21 -5.19 15.08
C VAL A 53 5.82 -3.79 14.65
N HIS A 54 4.83 -3.18 15.30
CA HIS A 54 4.51 -1.77 15.06
C HIS A 54 4.41 -1.01 16.37
N VAL A 55 5.42 -0.19 16.66
CA VAL A 55 5.57 0.45 17.98
C VAL A 55 5.36 -0.64 19.03
N ASP A 56 4.39 -0.56 19.93
CA ASP A 56 4.14 -1.51 21.01
C ASP A 56 3.23 -2.69 20.65
N ASP A 57 2.69 -2.74 19.43
CA ASP A 57 1.79 -3.79 18.96
C ASP A 57 2.53 -4.88 18.17
N PHE A 58 2.16 -6.14 18.42
CA PHE A 58 2.57 -7.29 17.62
C PHE A 58 1.41 -7.80 16.77
N LEU A 59 1.69 -8.07 15.50
CA LEU A 59 0.80 -8.81 14.60
C LEU A 59 1.54 -10.06 14.14
N TRP A 60 0.94 -11.22 14.30
CA TRP A 60 1.59 -12.48 13.93
C TRP A 60 0.62 -13.44 13.25
N ALA A 61 1.18 -14.37 12.48
CA ALA A 61 0.48 -15.49 11.86
C ALA A 61 1.46 -16.66 11.73
N GLY A 62 1.01 -17.89 11.93
CA GLY A 62 1.87 -19.06 11.82
C GLY A 62 1.15 -20.35 12.17
N THR A 63 1.91 -21.44 12.20
CA THR A 63 1.43 -22.75 12.59
C THR A 63 1.14 -22.83 14.09
N ASN A 64 0.38 -23.84 14.51
CA ASN A 64 0.18 -24.13 15.94
C ASN A 64 1.51 -24.32 16.67
N LEU A 65 2.50 -24.94 16.01
CA LEU A 65 3.83 -25.12 16.60
C LEU A 65 4.50 -23.77 16.88
N PHE A 66 4.50 -22.87 15.90
CA PHE A 66 5.01 -21.50 16.05
C PHE A 66 4.32 -20.78 17.22
N GLU A 67 2.99 -20.87 17.33
CA GLU A 67 2.28 -20.27 18.46
C GLU A 67 2.74 -20.86 19.81
N THR A 68 2.78 -22.19 19.92
CA THR A 68 3.12 -22.87 21.17
C THR A 68 4.57 -22.72 21.59
N GLU A 69 5.52 -22.62 20.65
CA GLU A 69 6.95 -22.62 20.97
C GLU A 69 7.61 -21.24 20.94
N VAL A 70 7.04 -20.29 20.19
CA VAL A 70 7.58 -18.93 20.02
C VAL A 70 6.69 -17.90 20.70
N ILE A 71 5.40 -17.84 20.34
CA ILE A 71 4.49 -16.82 20.88
C ILE A 71 4.30 -16.98 22.40
N SER A 72 4.27 -18.21 22.92
CA SER A 72 4.25 -18.48 24.37
C SER A 72 5.40 -17.81 25.12
N LYS A 73 6.63 -17.91 24.61
CA LYS A 73 7.83 -17.29 25.22
C LYS A 73 7.80 -15.77 25.11
N ILE A 74 7.26 -15.24 24.02
CA ILE A 74 7.04 -13.79 23.87
C ILE A 74 6.03 -13.29 24.91
N ARG A 75 4.95 -14.04 25.17
CA ARG A 75 3.97 -13.74 26.23
C ARG A 75 4.60 -13.74 27.63
N GLU A 76 5.62 -14.57 27.86
CA GLU A 76 6.36 -14.60 29.13
C GLU A 76 7.32 -13.42 29.30
N GLU A 77 8.03 -13.06 28.23
CA GLU A 77 9.05 -12.00 28.24
C GLU A 77 8.44 -10.59 28.26
N PHE A 78 7.34 -10.39 27.53
CA PHE A 78 6.66 -9.09 27.40
C PHE A 78 5.30 -9.12 28.09
N SER A 79 4.98 -8.06 28.83
CA SER A 79 3.62 -7.80 29.35
C SER A 79 2.67 -7.57 28.16
N VAL A 80 1.86 -8.58 27.86
CA VAL A 80 0.78 -8.53 26.87
C VAL A 80 -0.48 -8.00 27.55
N GLY A 81 -0.95 -6.82 27.14
CA GLY A 81 -2.12 -6.17 27.74
C GLY A 81 -3.44 -6.73 27.22
N LYS A 82 -3.58 -6.78 25.91
CA LYS A 82 -4.74 -7.34 25.22
C LYS A 82 -4.25 -8.20 24.07
N GLU A 83 -4.81 -9.40 23.97
CA GLU A 83 -4.61 -10.30 22.84
C GLU A 83 -5.98 -10.56 22.19
N ALA A 84 -5.98 -10.68 20.86
CA ALA A 84 -7.17 -11.00 20.10
C ALA A 84 -6.76 -11.82 18.88
N SER A 85 -7.58 -12.82 18.57
CA SER A 85 -7.44 -13.69 17.40
C SER A 85 -8.74 -13.64 16.59
N GLU A 86 -8.69 -14.12 15.34
CA GLU A 86 -9.81 -14.25 14.40
C GLU A 86 -10.52 -12.95 13.99
N SER A 87 -10.81 -12.01 14.89
CA SER A 87 -11.36 -10.70 14.57
C SER A 87 -10.86 -9.64 15.54
N PHE A 88 -10.15 -8.65 15.01
CA PHE A 88 -9.53 -7.60 15.81
C PHE A 88 -9.27 -6.33 15.00
N LYS A 89 -8.84 -5.26 15.69
CA LYS A 89 -8.38 -4.04 15.05
C LYS A 89 -6.87 -3.94 15.15
N TYR A 90 -6.23 -3.54 14.06
CA TYR A 90 -4.80 -3.26 14.00
C TYR A 90 -4.57 -1.99 13.19
N LEU A 91 -3.92 -0.98 13.75
CA LEU A 91 -3.62 0.31 13.10
C LEU A 91 -4.85 1.02 12.49
N GLY A 92 -6.01 0.87 13.14
CA GLY A 92 -7.28 1.44 12.67
C GLY A 92 -7.97 0.65 11.56
N LEU A 93 -7.43 -0.52 11.19
CA LEU A 93 -8.04 -1.46 10.25
C LEU A 93 -8.76 -2.56 11.04
N GLY A 94 -9.96 -2.94 10.61
CA GLY A 94 -10.65 -4.12 11.09
C GLY A 94 -10.20 -5.33 10.28
N LEU A 95 -9.56 -6.29 10.94
CA LEU A 95 -9.16 -7.57 10.38
C LEU A 95 -10.09 -8.66 10.90
N SER A 96 -10.42 -9.59 10.01
CA SER A 96 -11.04 -10.85 10.40
C SER A 96 -10.51 -11.99 9.55
N HIS A 97 -10.36 -13.17 10.14
CA HIS A 97 -9.90 -14.39 9.51
C HIS A 97 -10.93 -15.49 9.76
N ALA A 98 -11.48 -16.04 8.68
CA ALA A 98 -12.38 -17.19 8.70
C ALA A 98 -12.29 -17.91 7.35
N ASP A 99 -12.40 -19.25 7.35
CA ASP A 99 -12.45 -20.07 6.14
C ASP A 99 -11.32 -19.76 5.12
N ASP A 100 -10.07 -19.69 5.60
CA ASP A 100 -8.86 -19.33 4.83
C ASP A 100 -8.96 -17.98 4.09
N ASN A 101 -9.81 -17.08 4.61
CA ASN A 101 -10.02 -15.75 4.07
C ASN A 101 -9.72 -14.68 5.11
N ILE A 102 -8.75 -13.82 4.82
CA ILE A 102 -8.51 -12.59 5.56
C ILE A 102 -9.37 -11.49 4.94
N LYS A 103 -10.21 -10.86 5.76
CA LYS A 103 -10.99 -9.67 5.40
C LYS A 103 -10.40 -8.45 6.09
N LEU A 104 -10.16 -7.40 5.32
CA LEU A 104 -9.67 -6.10 5.78
C LEU A 104 -10.73 -5.02 5.50
N SER A 105 -11.04 -4.19 6.50
CA SER A 105 -12.06 -3.14 6.37
C SER A 105 -11.79 -1.92 7.24
N GLN A 106 -12.45 -0.80 6.93
CA GLN A 106 -12.42 0.45 7.70
C GLN A 106 -13.84 0.95 8.03
N THR A 107 -14.78 0.02 8.27
CA THR A 107 -16.20 0.32 8.48
C THR A 107 -16.41 1.36 9.58
N ASP A 108 -15.85 1.14 10.76
CA ASP A 108 -15.97 2.04 11.92
C ASP A 108 -15.41 3.44 11.64
N TYR A 109 -14.38 3.52 10.80
CA TYR A 109 -13.84 4.81 10.39
C TYR A 109 -14.81 5.54 9.47
N VAL A 110 -15.43 4.84 8.51
CA VAL A 110 -16.41 5.41 7.59
C VAL A 110 -17.63 5.96 8.35
N GLU A 111 -18.05 5.31 9.44
CA GLU A 111 -19.17 5.76 10.26
C GLU A 111 -18.95 7.15 10.87
N VAL A 112 -17.71 7.47 11.27
CA VAL A 112 -17.38 8.79 11.86
C VAL A 112 -17.10 9.87 10.81
N LEU A 113 -17.04 9.52 9.51
CA LEU A 113 -16.79 10.48 8.43
C LEU A 113 -18.04 11.28 8.08
N ASN A 114 -18.08 12.55 8.49
CA ASN A 114 -19.21 13.45 8.21
C ASN A 114 -19.01 14.38 7.02
N THR A 115 -20.09 14.67 6.28
CA THR A 115 -20.12 15.69 5.22
C THR A 115 -20.01 17.10 5.79
N VAL A 116 -19.53 18.02 4.97
CA VAL A 116 -19.40 19.44 5.30
C VAL A 116 -20.66 20.20 4.89
N SER A 117 -21.13 21.12 5.72
CA SER A 117 -22.21 22.04 5.33
C SER A 117 -21.72 23.01 4.27
N ILE A 118 -22.48 23.20 3.21
CA ILE A 118 -22.16 24.13 2.12
C ILE A 118 -23.38 25.03 1.93
N ASP A 119 -23.15 26.35 1.93
CA ASP A 119 -24.20 27.31 1.56
C ASP A 119 -24.59 27.11 0.09
N ARG A 120 -25.85 26.71 -0.13
CA ARG A 120 -26.39 26.41 -1.46
C ARG A 120 -26.45 27.64 -2.37
N LYS A 121 -26.42 28.85 -1.82
CA LYS A 121 -26.45 30.10 -2.58
C LYS A 121 -25.11 30.44 -3.24
N ARG A 122 -24.01 29.82 -2.79
CA ARG A 122 -22.68 30.10 -3.34
C ARG A 122 -22.48 29.43 -4.70
N ALA A 123 -21.94 30.21 -5.64
CA ALA A 123 -21.56 29.72 -6.95
C ALA A 123 -20.45 28.67 -6.84
N LYS A 124 -20.41 27.72 -7.79
CA LYS A 124 -19.53 26.55 -7.73
C LYS A 124 -18.05 26.90 -7.84
N ASP A 125 -17.74 27.89 -8.65
CA ASP A 125 -16.42 28.46 -8.95
C ASP A 125 -15.91 29.41 -7.86
N SER A 126 -16.75 29.78 -6.89
CA SER A 126 -16.33 30.64 -5.79
C SER A 126 -15.20 30.01 -4.98
N GLN A 127 -14.17 30.81 -4.68
CA GLN A 127 -13.05 30.38 -3.85
C GLN A 127 -13.49 30.08 -2.41
N LEU A 128 -12.83 29.11 -1.80
CA LEU A 128 -13.07 28.77 -0.40
C LEU A 128 -12.50 29.82 0.56
N SER A 129 -13.26 30.15 1.60
CA SER A 129 -12.78 30.89 2.76
C SER A 129 -11.68 30.10 3.50
N SER A 130 -10.90 30.77 4.36
CA SER A 130 -9.83 30.13 5.15
C SER A 130 -10.34 28.97 6.02
N VAL A 131 -11.55 29.12 6.58
CA VAL A 131 -12.23 28.09 7.38
C VAL A 131 -12.60 26.90 6.49
N GLU A 132 -13.25 27.15 5.36
CA GLU A 132 -13.61 26.11 4.39
C GLU A 132 -12.39 25.36 3.84
N GLN A 133 -11.29 26.05 3.56
CA GLN A 133 -10.03 25.42 3.15
C GLN A 133 -9.47 24.49 4.22
N THR A 134 -9.54 24.89 5.49
CA THR A 134 -9.09 24.06 6.61
C THR A 134 -9.96 22.82 6.76
N VAL A 135 -11.28 22.98 6.65
CA VAL A 135 -12.22 21.85 6.65
C VAL A 135 -11.98 20.93 5.46
N LEU A 136 -11.79 21.48 4.25
CA LEU A 136 -11.49 20.69 3.05
C LEU A 136 -10.21 19.86 3.24
N ARG A 137 -9.11 20.48 3.72
CA ARG A 137 -7.85 19.78 3.98
C ARG A 137 -8.03 18.62 4.96
N SER A 138 -8.80 18.83 6.02
CA SER A 138 -9.13 17.77 7.00
C SER A 138 -9.87 16.61 6.33
N LYS A 139 -10.91 16.89 5.54
CA LYS A 139 -11.68 15.85 4.83
C LYS A 139 -10.89 15.13 3.75
N VAL A 140 -10.02 15.85 3.04
CA VAL A 140 -9.11 15.26 2.07
C VAL A 140 -8.13 14.31 2.76
N GLY A 141 -7.56 14.69 3.90
CA GLY A 141 -6.71 13.79 4.70
C GLY A 141 -7.45 12.52 5.15
N GLN A 142 -8.69 12.67 5.61
CA GLN A 142 -9.53 11.53 6.02
C GLN A 142 -9.80 10.55 4.87
N LEU A 143 -10.21 11.07 3.71
CA LEU A 143 -10.46 10.26 2.53
C LEU A 143 -9.19 9.67 1.92
N LEU A 144 -8.05 10.36 2.00
CA LEU A 144 -6.75 9.83 1.57
C LEU A 144 -6.31 8.63 2.40
N TRP A 145 -6.55 8.65 3.71
CA TRP A 145 -6.28 7.49 4.57
C TRP A 145 -7.15 6.30 4.16
N LEU A 146 -8.45 6.51 3.96
CA LEU A 146 -9.37 5.47 3.49
C LEU A 146 -8.95 4.94 2.11
N ALA A 147 -8.63 5.84 1.18
CA ALA A 147 -8.21 5.52 -0.17
C ALA A 147 -6.93 4.68 -0.19
N LYS A 148 -5.96 4.99 0.69
CA LYS A 148 -4.67 4.29 0.76
C LYS A 148 -4.79 2.87 1.33
N GLN A 149 -5.75 2.64 2.21
CA GLN A 149 -5.81 1.43 3.03
C GLN A 149 -6.82 0.40 2.53
N THR A 150 -8.04 0.82 2.14
CA THR A 150 -9.10 -0.13 1.76
C THR A 150 -9.94 0.29 0.55
N ARG A 151 -9.79 1.52 0.04
CA ARG A 151 -10.65 2.10 -1.01
C ARG A 151 -9.87 2.54 -2.27
N PRO A 152 -9.32 1.60 -3.06
CA PRO A 152 -8.66 1.95 -4.33
C PRO A 152 -9.58 2.71 -5.29
N ASP A 153 -10.89 2.45 -5.24
CA ASP A 153 -11.92 3.02 -6.11
C ASP A 153 -12.14 4.53 -5.96
N ILE A 154 -11.60 5.17 -4.91
CA ILE A 154 -11.65 6.64 -4.73
C ILE A 154 -10.26 7.29 -4.85
N ALA A 155 -9.19 6.51 -5.03
CA ALA A 155 -7.81 7.00 -4.98
C ALA A 155 -7.53 8.09 -6.03
N PHE A 156 -8.05 7.92 -7.24
CA PHE A 156 -7.93 8.92 -8.31
C PHE A 156 -8.63 10.24 -7.96
N ASP A 157 -9.91 10.16 -7.58
CA ASP A 157 -10.74 11.34 -7.32
C ASP A 157 -10.15 12.18 -6.17
N ILE A 158 -9.72 11.53 -5.09
CA ILE A 158 -9.18 12.24 -3.94
C ILE A 158 -7.79 12.82 -4.20
N ALA A 159 -6.95 12.13 -4.98
CA ALA A 159 -5.64 12.64 -5.38
C ALA A 159 -5.77 13.89 -6.26
N MET A 160 -6.75 13.93 -7.16
CA MET A 160 -7.04 15.09 -8.00
C MET A 160 -7.52 16.29 -7.16
N ILE A 161 -8.35 16.09 -6.14
CA ILE A 161 -8.78 17.17 -5.23
C ILE A 161 -7.57 17.65 -4.41
N ALA A 162 -6.76 16.72 -3.89
CA ALA A 162 -5.56 17.03 -3.11
C ALA A 162 -4.55 17.89 -3.88
N SER A 163 -4.43 17.70 -5.20
CA SER A 163 -3.52 18.50 -6.03
C SER A 163 -3.93 19.97 -6.18
N LYS A 164 -5.20 20.33 -5.88
CA LYS A 164 -5.77 21.68 -6.06
C LYS A 164 -6.11 22.37 -4.75
N LEU A 165 -5.61 21.87 -3.61
CA LEU A 165 -5.95 22.40 -2.28
C LEU A 165 -5.71 23.91 -2.11
N LYS A 166 -4.71 24.47 -2.79
CA LYS A 166 -4.39 25.92 -2.71
C LYS A 166 -5.38 26.80 -3.47
N THR A 167 -6.00 26.27 -4.52
CA THR A 167 -6.89 27.01 -5.43
C THR A 167 -8.30 26.40 -5.45
N SER A 168 -8.69 25.76 -4.34
CA SER A 168 -9.95 25.03 -4.23
C SER A 168 -11.17 25.94 -4.22
N THR A 169 -12.26 25.40 -4.76
CA THR A 169 -13.54 26.07 -4.94
C THR A 169 -14.67 25.36 -4.20
N ILE A 170 -15.86 25.96 -4.20
CA ILE A 170 -17.07 25.32 -3.66
C ILE A 170 -17.39 24.00 -4.38
N GLU A 171 -17.04 23.88 -5.67
CA GLU A 171 -17.17 22.62 -6.41
C GLU A 171 -16.31 21.51 -5.81
N ASP A 172 -15.09 21.80 -5.36
CA ASP A 172 -14.21 20.79 -4.74
C ASP A 172 -14.77 20.31 -3.40
N LEU A 173 -15.36 21.20 -2.60
CA LEU A 173 -16.11 20.80 -1.39
C LEU A 173 -17.32 19.91 -1.73
N LYS A 174 -18.06 20.23 -2.81
CA LYS A 174 -19.18 19.41 -3.28
C LYS A 174 -18.70 18.02 -3.73
N ARG A 175 -17.55 17.93 -4.40
CA ARG A 175 -16.92 16.66 -4.80
C ARG A 175 -16.50 15.83 -3.59
N VAL A 176 -15.87 16.43 -2.58
CA VAL A 176 -15.56 15.75 -1.31
C VAL A 176 -16.82 15.23 -0.63
N ASN A 177 -17.89 16.02 -0.57
CA ASN A 177 -19.17 15.56 -0.03
C ASN A 177 -19.77 14.41 -0.83
N LYS A 178 -19.61 14.39 -2.16
CA LYS A 178 -20.03 13.26 -3.01
C LYS A 178 -19.23 12.00 -2.68
N LEU A 179 -17.91 12.10 -2.51
CA LEU A 179 -17.06 10.98 -2.10
C LEU A 179 -17.42 10.46 -0.71
N LEU A 180 -17.64 11.34 0.26
CA LEU A 180 -18.06 10.97 1.62
C LEU A 180 -19.39 10.20 1.61
N ARG A 181 -20.35 10.59 0.76
CA ARG A 181 -21.59 9.84 0.59
C ARG A 181 -21.37 8.50 -0.12
N LYS A 182 -20.54 8.47 -1.17
CA LYS A 182 -20.18 7.24 -1.88
C LYS A 182 -19.61 6.22 -0.89
N VAL A 183 -18.60 6.59 -0.10
CA VAL A 183 -17.94 5.65 0.80
C VAL A 183 -18.85 5.12 1.91
N ARG A 184 -19.82 5.93 2.34
CA ARG A 184 -20.81 5.53 3.35
C ARG A 184 -21.90 4.62 2.79
N ASN A 185 -22.36 4.89 1.57
CA ASN A 185 -23.47 4.16 0.96
C ASN A 185 -23.01 2.86 0.27
N ASP A 186 -21.72 2.74 -0.02
CA ASP A 186 -21.09 1.59 -0.67
C ASP A 186 -19.96 1.06 0.21
N PRO A 187 -20.28 0.22 1.22
CA PRO A 187 -19.29 -0.41 2.08
C PRO A 187 -18.43 -1.39 1.28
N VAL A 188 -17.11 -1.26 1.42
CA VAL A 188 -16.14 -2.10 0.72
C VAL A 188 -15.19 -2.72 1.75
N SER A 189 -14.86 -3.98 1.55
CA SER A 189 -13.78 -4.69 2.27
C SER A 189 -12.90 -5.41 1.27
N LEU A 190 -11.62 -5.56 1.62
CA LEU A 190 -10.69 -6.37 0.85
C LEU A 190 -10.69 -7.79 1.41
N HIS A 191 -10.57 -8.76 0.51
CA HIS A 191 -10.55 -10.17 0.84
C HIS A 191 -9.28 -10.78 0.26
N PHE A 192 -8.58 -11.56 1.07
CA PHE A 192 -7.35 -12.24 0.69
C PHE A 192 -7.49 -13.72 1.01
N LYS A 193 -7.27 -14.56 0.00
CA LYS A 193 -7.21 -16.02 0.14
C LYS A 193 -5.80 -16.49 -0.24
N GLY A 194 -5.23 -17.38 0.55
CA GLY A 194 -3.86 -17.87 0.34
C GLY A 194 -3.81 -18.95 -0.73
N GLU A 195 -3.03 -18.73 -1.80
CA GLU A 195 -2.71 -19.69 -2.87
C GLU A 195 -1.35 -19.33 -3.50
N HIS A 196 -0.81 -20.14 -4.42
CA HIS A 196 0.35 -19.78 -5.22
C HIS A 196 0.13 -18.44 -5.94
N VAL A 197 1.16 -17.61 -5.92
CA VAL A 197 1.03 -16.17 -6.10
C VAL A 197 1.82 -15.75 -7.34
N GLU A 198 1.16 -15.14 -8.31
CA GLU A 198 1.78 -14.25 -9.29
C GLU A 198 1.38 -12.81 -8.95
N LEU A 199 2.30 -11.85 -9.10
CA LEU A 199 1.98 -10.44 -8.96
C LEU A 199 1.56 -9.86 -10.32
N LEU A 200 0.36 -9.31 -10.39
CA LEU A 200 -0.14 -8.53 -11.53
C LEU A 200 0.01 -7.04 -11.24
N LEU A 201 0.81 -6.35 -12.03
CA LEU A 201 0.94 -4.89 -12.00
C LEU A 201 0.16 -4.28 -13.15
N TYR A 202 -0.90 -3.53 -12.85
CA TYR A 202 -1.57 -2.67 -13.83
C TYR A 202 -1.11 -1.23 -13.63
N THR A 203 -0.76 -0.54 -14.71
CA THR A 203 -0.42 0.88 -14.67
C THR A 203 -1.22 1.67 -15.70
N ASN A 204 -1.51 2.93 -15.38
CA ASN A 204 -2.15 3.86 -16.28
C ASN A 204 -1.75 5.30 -15.93
N ALA A 205 -1.72 6.18 -16.93
CA ALA A 205 -1.50 7.59 -16.72
C ALA A 205 -2.44 8.48 -17.54
N SER A 206 -2.80 9.62 -16.96
CA SER A 206 -3.57 10.66 -17.63
C SER A 206 -2.67 11.86 -17.88
N PHE A 207 -2.32 12.07 -19.16
CA PHE A 207 -1.46 13.16 -19.59
C PHE A 207 -2.17 14.52 -19.50
N GLY A 208 -1.56 15.48 -18.79
CA GLY A 208 -2.01 16.88 -18.76
C GLY A 208 -3.40 17.11 -18.13
N ASN A 209 -3.93 16.16 -17.36
CA ASN A 209 -5.30 16.18 -16.85
C ASN A 209 -5.49 17.10 -15.62
N LEU A 210 -4.41 17.52 -14.97
CA LEU A 210 -4.47 18.40 -13.81
C LEU A 210 -4.62 19.87 -14.23
N SER A 211 -5.16 20.70 -13.33
CA SER A 211 -5.47 22.11 -13.64
C SER A 211 -4.24 22.96 -13.99
N ASP A 212 -3.05 22.52 -13.59
CA ASP A 212 -1.78 23.18 -13.90
C ASP A 212 -1.06 22.54 -15.10
N GLY A 213 -1.75 21.70 -15.88
CA GLY A 213 -1.17 20.93 -16.99
C GLY A 213 -0.30 19.76 -16.54
N GLY A 214 -0.26 19.46 -15.23
CA GLY A 214 0.39 18.27 -14.70
C GLY A 214 -0.33 16.98 -15.13
N SER A 215 0.41 15.87 -15.10
CA SER A 215 -0.13 14.53 -15.39
C SER A 215 -0.32 13.74 -14.11
N GLN A 216 -1.26 12.80 -14.11
CA GLN A 216 -1.52 11.88 -13.00
C GLN A 216 -1.18 10.45 -13.43
N GLY A 217 -0.38 9.76 -12.64
CA GLY A 217 -0.01 8.37 -12.85
C GLY A 217 -0.55 7.51 -11.72
N GLY A 218 -0.84 6.26 -12.02
CA GLY A 218 -1.26 5.31 -11.00
C GLY A 218 -0.95 3.88 -11.38
N PHE A 219 -0.99 3.04 -10.36
CA PHE A 219 -0.86 1.61 -10.49
C PHE A 219 -1.73 0.89 -9.48
N VAL A 220 -2.02 -0.38 -9.76
CA VAL A 220 -2.54 -1.33 -8.79
C VAL A 220 -1.78 -2.64 -8.96
N ILE A 221 -1.31 -3.18 -7.84
CA ILE A 221 -0.65 -4.47 -7.76
C ILE A 221 -1.61 -5.44 -7.08
N MET A 222 -1.87 -6.55 -7.76
CA MET A 222 -2.78 -7.59 -7.31
C MET A 222 -2.04 -8.92 -7.24
N VAL A 223 -2.45 -9.78 -6.33
CA VAL A 223 -2.07 -11.19 -6.32
C VAL A 223 -3.08 -11.95 -7.18
N LEU A 224 -2.58 -12.73 -8.13
CA LEU A 224 -3.35 -13.71 -8.89
C LEU A 224 -3.18 -15.09 -8.24
N GLY A 225 -4.28 -15.66 -7.75
CA GLY A 225 -4.32 -17.04 -7.28
C GLY A 225 -4.53 -18.03 -8.44
N GLU A 226 -4.23 -19.32 -8.20
CA GLU A 226 -4.38 -20.38 -9.20
C GLU A 226 -5.83 -20.56 -9.67
N ASN A 227 -6.78 -20.28 -8.78
CA ASN A 227 -8.21 -20.28 -9.10
C ASN A 227 -8.66 -19.12 -10.01
N GLY A 228 -7.73 -18.26 -10.45
CA GLY A 228 -7.98 -17.10 -11.31
C GLY A 228 -8.54 -15.86 -10.59
N LYS A 229 -8.70 -15.90 -9.26
CA LYS A 229 -9.13 -14.75 -8.47
C LYS A 229 -7.96 -13.81 -8.23
N ILE A 230 -8.28 -12.51 -8.24
CA ILE A 230 -7.34 -11.42 -8.03
C ILE A 230 -7.64 -10.72 -6.72
N ASN A 231 -6.61 -10.45 -5.93
CA ASN A 231 -6.72 -9.74 -4.66
C ASN A 231 -5.81 -8.50 -4.70
N PRO A 232 -6.35 -7.26 -4.60
CA PRO A 232 -5.53 -6.06 -4.63
C PRO A 232 -4.72 -5.93 -3.34
N VAL A 233 -3.40 -5.80 -3.46
CA VAL A 233 -2.48 -5.70 -2.32
C VAL A 233 -2.05 -4.26 -2.07
N THR A 234 -1.71 -3.53 -3.13
CA THR A 234 -1.30 -2.13 -3.02
C THR A 234 -1.63 -1.38 -4.30
N TRP A 235 -1.84 -0.08 -4.18
CA TRP A 235 -2.19 0.79 -5.29
C TRP A 235 -1.77 2.22 -5.00
N GLN A 236 -1.71 3.01 -6.05
CA GLN A 236 -1.37 4.41 -5.95
C GLN A 236 -2.03 5.20 -7.08
N SER A 237 -2.47 6.42 -6.76
CA SER A 237 -2.77 7.44 -7.75
C SER A 237 -2.16 8.75 -7.26
N LYS A 238 -1.24 9.33 -8.05
CA LYS A 238 -0.52 10.54 -7.66
C LYS A 238 -0.23 11.41 -8.88
N LYS A 239 -0.02 12.70 -8.63
CA LYS A 239 0.57 13.59 -9.63
C LYS A 239 1.99 13.10 -9.96
N ILE A 240 2.28 12.96 -11.25
CA ILE A 240 3.63 12.66 -11.74
C ILE A 240 4.52 13.86 -11.39
N ARG A 241 5.63 13.60 -10.69
CA ARG A 241 6.52 14.66 -10.17
C ARG A 241 7.19 15.46 -11.28
N ARG A 242 7.48 14.81 -12.41
CA ARG A 242 8.10 15.43 -13.59
C ARG A 242 7.01 15.95 -14.54
N VAL A 243 7.16 17.17 -15.04
CA VAL A 243 6.32 17.66 -16.15
C VAL A 243 6.72 16.90 -17.40
N VAL A 244 5.82 16.05 -17.88
CA VAL A 244 6.00 15.28 -19.11
C VAL A 244 5.41 16.02 -20.31
N ARG A 245 5.76 15.60 -21.52
CA ARG A 245 5.36 16.26 -22.78
C ARG A 245 4.55 15.37 -23.72
N SER A 246 4.31 14.12 -23.33
CA SER A 246 3.62 13.13 -24.15
C SER A 246 2.91 12.11 -23.25
N THR A 247 1.90 11.45 -23.80
CA THR A 247 1.24 10.31 -23.15
C THR A 247 2.24 9.18 -22.90
N LEU A 248 3.10 8.87 -23.88
CA LEU A 248 4.16 7.87 -23.73
C LEU A 248 5.03 8.14 -22.48
N ALA A 249 5.40 9.39 -22.25
CA ALA A 249 6.22 9.76 -21.09
C ALA A 249 5.46 9.63 -19.77
N SER A 250 4.19 10.04 -19.69
CA SER A 250 3.40 9.82 -18.46
C SER A 250 3.21 8.33 -18.16
N GLU A 251 2.93 7.53 -19.18
CA GLU A 251 2.74 6.08 -19.04
C GLU A 251 4.04 5.37 -18.64
N THR A 252 5.16 5.75 -19.26
CA THR A 252 6.49 5.21 -18.91
C THR A 252 6.80 5.46 -17.44
N LEU A 253 6.54 6.67 -16.93
CA LEU A 253 6.82 6.99 -15.52
C LEU A 253 5.85 6.30 -14.56
N ALA A 254 4.58 6.12 -14.95
CA ALA A 254 3.63 5.35 -14.14
C ALA A 254 4.03 3.86 -14.08
N LEU A 255 4.48 3.29 -15.21
CA LEU A 255 5.00 1.92 -15.27
C LEU A 255 6.26 1.76 -14.41
N ALA A 256 7.22 2.68 -14.51
CA ALA A 256 8.44 2.66 -13.69
C ALA A 256 8.12 2.70 -12.18
N ASP A 257 7.28 3.65 -11.74
CA ASP A 257 6.80 3.72 -10.35
C ASP A 257 6.12 2.42 -9.89
N GLY A 258 5.35 1.79 -10.78
CA GLY A 258 4.68 0.52 -10.52
C GLY A 258 5.65 -0.65 -10.39
N ILE A 259 6.64 -0.74 -11.28
CA ILE A 259 7.66 -1.79 -11.27
C ILE A 259 8.52 -1.72 -10.01
N ASP A 260 8.92 -0.51 -9.59
CA ASP A 260 9.67 -0.33 -8.34
C ASP A 260 8.89 -0.90 -7.14
N CYS A 261 7.59 -0.61 -7.07
CA CYS A 261 6.73 -1.11 -6.00
C CYS A 261 6.50 -2.63 -6.10
N ALA A 262 6.29 -3.16 -7.31
CA ALA A 262 6.06 -4.58 -7.53
C ALA A 262 7.32 -5.41 -7.24
N THR A 263 8.49 -4.91 -7.62
CA THR A 263 9.79 -5.53 -7.33
C THR A 263 10.06 -5.55 -5.82
N SER A 264 9.75 -4.46 -5.12
CA SER A 264 9.87 -4.40 -3.66
C SER A 264 8.96 -5.43 -2.98
N LEU A 265 7.71 -5.54 -3.45
CA LEU A 265 6.75 -6.51 -2.93
C LEU A 265 7.19 -7.96 -3.23
N ALA A 266 7.60 -8.24 -4.47
CA ALA A 266 8.12 -9.55 -4.87
C ALA A 266 9.32 -9.95 -4.01
N THR A 267 10.24 -9.02 -3.75
CA THR A 267 11.42 -9.27 -2.89
C THR A 267 11.01 -9.62 -1.47
N LEU A 268 10.01 -8.92 -0.89
CA LEU A 268 9.47 -9.22 0.43
C LEU A 268 8.86 -10.63 0.48
N TYR A 269 8.04 -10.98 -0.51
CA TYR A 269 7.46 -12.32 -0.59
C TYR A 269 8.53 -13.41 -0.79
N ASN A 270 9.55 -13.15 -1.62
CA ASN A 270 10.63 -14.11 -1.86
C ASN A 270 11.46 -14.35 -0.60
N GLU A 271 11.70 -13.29 0.18
CA GLU A 271 12.35 -13.41 1.46
C GLU A 271 11.49 -14.22 2.43
N GLN A 272 10.20 -13.93 2.52
CA GLN A 272 9.27 -14.63 3.39
C GLN A 272 9.16 -16.13 3.04
N ILE A 273 8.95 -16.48 1.77
CA ILE A 273 8.65 -17.87 1.35
C ILE A 273 9.94 -18.67 1.16
N PHE A 274 10.95 -18.10 0.52
CA PHE A 274 12.15 -18.82 0.09
C PHE A 274 13.39 -18.51 0.94
N ASN A 275 13.28 -17.62 1.93
CA ASN A 275 14.41 -17.10 2.71
C ASN A 275 15.53 -16.53 1.79
N LYS A 276 15.13 -15.89 0.70
CA LYS A 276 16.05 -15.32 -0.31
C LYS A 276 15.63 -13.90 -0.70
N CYS A 277 16.55 -12.96 -0.59
CA CYS A 277 16.38 -11.61 -1.09
C CYS A 277 16.88 -11.52 -2.53
N THR A 278 16.18 -12.16 -3.46
CA THR A 278 16.51 -12.11 -4.89
C THR A 278 15.25 -11.95 -5.73
N SER A 279 15.40 -11.30 -6.88
CA SER A 279 14.41 -11.31 -7.95
C SER A 279 14.48 -12.58 -8.80
N GLU A 280 15.61 -13.29 -8.80
CA GLU A 280 15.81 -14.49 -9.63
C GLU A 280 15.18 -15.74 -9.01
N GLY A 281 14.30 -16.41 -9.77
CA GLY A 281 13.62 -17.63 -9.32
C GLY A 281 12.60 -17.41 -8.21
N GLY A 282 12.13 -16.16 -8.03
CA GLY A 282 11.09 -15.79 -7.10
C GLY A 282 9.69 -15.73 -7.71
N ILE A 283 8.76 -15.05 -7.03
CA ILE A 283 7.41 -14.80 -7.53
C ILE A 283 7.46 -13.97 -8.82
N PRO A 284 6.80 -14.41 -9.91
CA PRO A 284 6.77 -13.67 -11.15
C PRO A 284 5.96 -12.37 -11.03
N VAL A 285 6.41 -11.33 -11.74
CA VAL A 285 5.72 -10.04 -11.83
C VAL A 285 5.29 -9.79 -13.28
N ARG A 286 3.98 -9.88 -13.54
CA ARG A 286 3.43 -9.56 -14.86
C ARG A 286 2.92 -8.14 -14.91
N CYS A 287 3.56 -7.35 -15.77
CA CYS A 287 3.14 -5.98 -16.06
C CYS A 287 2.06 -5.97 -17.15
N VAL A 288 0.96 -5.24 -16.90
CA VAL A 288 -0.16 -5.06 -17.81
C VAL A 288 -0.37 -3.56 -18.05
N ILE A 289 -0.29 -3.16 -19.32
CA ILE A 289 -0.44 -1.78 -19.78
C ILE A 289 -1.43 -1.72 -20.93
N ASP A 290 -2.15 -0.60 -21.06
CA ASP A 290 -3.10 -0.33 -22.16
C ASP A 290 -2.48 0.56 -23.26
N ASN A 291 -1.35 1.21 -22.99
CA ASN A 291 -0.67 2.05 -23.95
C ASN A 291 0.17 1.26 -24.97
N LYS A 292 -0.31 1.20 -26.22
CA LYS A 292 0.36 0.50 -27.32
C LYS A 292 1.75 1.04 -27.64
N ASP A 293 1.93 2.36 -27.63
CA ASP A 293 3.22 2.98 -27.97
C ASP A 293 4.30 2.60 -26.94
N LEU A 294 3.93 2.54 -25.65
CA LEU A 294 4.80 2.08 -24.58
C LEU A 294 5.12 0.59 -24.73
N PHE A 295 4.11 -0.23 -25.01
CA PHE A 295 4.29 -1.67 -25.25
C PHE A 295 5.29 -1.92 -26.39
N GLU A 296 5.12 -1.23 -27.53
CA GLU A 296 6.06 -1.34 -28.65
C GLU A 296 7.44 -0.80 -28.28
N ALA A 297 7.51 0.31 -27.52
CA ALA A 297 8.76 0.93 -27.11
C ALA A 297 9.60 -0.01 -26.23
N VAL A 298 9.00 -0.74 -25.29
CA VAL A 298 9.70 -1.68 -24.40
C VAL A 298 10.10 -2.99 -25.11
N HIS A 299 9.38 -3.42 -26.15
CA HIS A 299 9.75 -4.63 -26.90
C HIS A 299 10.66 -4.36 -28.12
N SER A 300 10.77 -3.11 -28.56
CA SER A 300 11.56 -2.75 -29.75
C SER A 300 13.06 -2.67 -29.46
N LYS A 301 13.90 -3.06 -30.44
CA LYS A 301 15.35 -2.80 -30.41
C LYS A 301 15.71 -1.35 -30.77
N LYS A 302 14.75 -0.56 -31.28
CA LYS A 302 14.96 0.85 -31.63
C LYS A 302 14.81 1.74 -30.41
N ASN A 303 15.60 2.80 -30.37
CA ASN A 303 15.44 3.86 -29.38
C ASN A 303 14.19 4.70 -29.68
N VAL A 304 13.46 5.07 -28.64
CA VAL A 304 12.39 6.06 -28.76
C VAL A 304 12.94 7.42 -29.19
N SER A 305 12.14 8.18 -29.93
CA SER A 305 12.47 9.53 -30.38
C SER A 305 12.66 10.47 -29.20
N GLU A 306 11.82 10.34 -28.17
CA GLU A 306 11.86 11.12 -26.94
C GLU A 306 13.08 10.76 -26.07
N LYS A 307 14.16 11.56 -26.18
CA LYS A 307 15.44 11.32 -25.50
C LYS A 307 15.31 11.20 -23.97
N THR A 308 14.40 11.95 -23.36
CA THR A 308 14.17 11.97 -21.91
C THR A 308 13.66 10.63 -21.37
N MET A 309 12.94 9.84 -22.19
CA MET A 309 12.38 8.55 -21.78
C MET A 309 13.26 7.35 -22.13
N ARG A 310 14.36 7.57 -22.87
CA ARG A 310 15.25 6.47 -23.28
C ARG A 310 15.83 5.70 -22.09
N LEU A 311 16.22 6.40 -21.03
CA LEU A 311 16.79 5.76 -19.83
C LEU A 311 15.75 4.89 -19.13
N GLU A 312 14.58 5.45 -18.81
CA GLU A 312 13.50 4.70 -18.13
C GLU A 312 13.08 3.47 -18.94
N ILE A 313 12.87 3.62 -20.26
CA ILE A 313 12.51 2.50 -21.14
C ILE A 313 13.64 1.47 -21.23
N SER A 314 14.91 1.89 -21.18
CA SER A 314 16.03 0.95 -21.19
C SER A 314 16.13 0.17 -19.88
N CYS A 315 15.89 0.81 -18.74
CA CYS A 315 15.81 0.11 -17.44
C CYS A 315 14.68 -0.92 -17.44
N ILE A 316 13.48 -0.55 -17.93
CA ILE A 316 12.34 -1.46 -18.03
C ILE A 316 12.67 -2.65 -18.96
N LYS A 317 13.34 -2.40 -20.09
CA LYS A 317 13.80 -3.46 -21.00
C LYS A 317 14.73 -4.45 -20.33
N GLU A 318 15.71 -3.96 -19.59
CA GLU A 318 16.67 -4.80 -18.90
C GLU A 318 15.99 -5.69 -17.86
N MET A 319 14.99 -5.15 -17.14
CA MET A 319 14.21 -5.92 -16.17
C MET A 319 13.41 -7.05 -16.83
N ILE A 320 12.78 -6.79 -17.98
CA ILE A 320 12.04 -7.83 -18.74
C ILE A 320 12.99 -8.95 -19.22
N GLN A 321 14.20 -8.60 -19.67
CA GLN A 321 15.16 -9.57 -20.23
C GLN A 321 15.81 -10.48 -19.18
N LYS A 322 15.81 -10.10 -17.89
CA LYS A 322 16.34 -10.95 -16.82
C LYS A 322 15.44 -12.15 -16.50
N GLU A 323 14.20 -12.17 -16.97
CA GLU A 323 13.22 -13.23 -16.69
C GLU A 323 13.06 -14.27 -17.82
N SER A 324 13.77 -14.10 -18.95
CA SER A 324 13.70 -14.96 -20.15
C SER A 324 14.99 -15.73 -20.42
#